data_AF-A0A382DQF6-F1
#
_entry.id   AF-A0A382DQF6-F1
#
_cell.length_a   1.000
_cell.length_b   1.000
_cell.length_c   1.000
_cell.angle_alpha   90.00
_cell.angle_beta   90.00
_cell.angle_gamma   90.00
#
_symmetry.space_group_name_H-M   'P 1'
#
loop_
_entity.id
_entity.type
_entity.pdbx_description
1 polymer ?
#
loop_
_entity_poly.entity_id
_entity_poly.type
_entity_poly.pdbx_seq_one_letter_code
_entity_poly.pdbx_strand_id
1 'polypeptide(L)'
;MKYFNHFKKLLMILLFMSLFHTIVYGIERRREQFVTNFGYVAIPIPFSIPGVGSGLGVAGNINNIPMFGEETTTDLYALTIPIGDVKGSIIGVTDIPLWPKTLIFDILYGEFNKYNQRSYLDRTMKSKKDDFINLELDKTNFSGGRFIFSLFDRMFELYRFQYNIKSNISAVRDNKGNLIYNLNQEFDVEAITYGSLIDYTDDRTDPLKGIRFNYNYGDSPQQDPDSPDYYVQEFNLSGYMPIKKSSIALNWYRAGATVRKQGNTDLNSLIALETARCYANCDSATINSRAKNQQALNRYGSAGGLGGPTKLRSFAQNRYSGPQVAFRGIEYRWNFSDKETPIEYYIVSDTAINFQLAFFYEEGSIADTANDLWNEMKSSTGLGFRIVTTSQFVYRIDFASGQEGNEFIFWFDYPWGAVQ
;
A
#
# COMPACT_ATOMS: atom_id res chain seq x y z
N MET A 1 31.94 19.32 -37.14
CA MET A 1 30.79 18.39 -37.03
C MET A 1 30.43 17.97 -35.59
N LYS A 2 31.37 17.84 -34.62
CA LYS A 2 31.06 17.51 -33.21
C LYS A 2 30.27 18.58 -32.43
N TYR A 3 30.56 19.87 -32.62
CA TYR A 3 29.87 20.98 -31.93
C TYR A 3 28.38 21.11 -32.29
N PHE A 4 28.00 20.78 -33.53
CA PHE A 4 26.62 20.84 -34.00
C PHE A 4 25.71 19.83 -33.28
N ASN A 5 26.28 18.70 -32.83
CA ASN A 5 25.54 17.65 -32.12
C ASN A 5 25.29 18.01 -30.64
N HIS A 6 26.21 18.75 -30.00
CA HIS A 6 26.00 19.28 -28.66
C HIS A 6 24.99 20.42 -28.63
N PHE A 7 25.00 21.30 -29.64
CA PHE A 7 24.00 22.36 -29.78
C PHE A 7 22.59 21.81 -29.99
N LYS A 8 22.43 20.78 -30.83
CA LYS A 8 21.13 20.08 -30.98
C LYS A 8 20.65 19.42 -29.70
N LYS A 9 21.53 18.78 -28.93
CA LYS A 9 21.18 18.20 -27.61
C LYS A 9 20.76 19.27 -26.62
N LEU A 10 21.49 20.38 -26.53
CA LEU A 10 21.15 21.50 -25.66
C LEU A 10 19.83 22.16 -26.07
N LEU A 11 19.62 22.39 -27.37
CA LEU A 11 18.37 22.91 -27.90
C LEU A 11 17.20 21.97 -27.60
N MET A 12 17.39 20.66 -27.75
CA MET A 12 16.36 19.66 -27.42
C MET A 12 16.05 19.63 -25.92
N ILE A 13 17.05 19.77 -25.05
CA ILE A 13 16.85 19.90 -23.60
C ILE A 13 16.09 21.19 -23.28
N LEU A 14 16.47 22.32 -23.88
CA LEU A 14 15.77 23.60 -23.67
C LEU A 14 14.32 23.55 -24.17
N LEU A 15 14.07 22.91 -25.32
CA LEU A 15 12.73 22.74 -25.88
C LEU A 15 11.87 21.81 -25.01
N PHE A 16 12.49 20.74 -24.49
CA PHE A 16 11.86 19.85 -23.52
C PHE A 16 11.54 20.59 -22.22
N MET A 17 12.47 21.39 -21.70
CA MET A 17 12.26 22.23 -20.51
C MET A 17 11.16 23.28 -20.74
N SER A 18 11.09 23.92 -21.91
CA SER A 18 10.04 24.90 -22.21
C SER A 18 8.65 24.25 -22.34
N LEU A 19 8.57 23.08 -22.99
CA LEU A 19 7.32 22.32 -23.08
C LEU A 19 6.88 21.83 -21.70
N PHE A 20 7.83 21.32 -20.91
CA PHE A 20 7.59 20.90 -19.53
C PHE A 20 7.11 22.06 -18.67
N HIS A 21 7.69 23.25 -18.82
CA HIS A 21 7.26 24.46 -18.14
C HIS A 21 5.81 24.85 -18.51
N THR A 22 5.46 24.87 -19.80
CA THR A 22 4.07 25.18 -20.22
C THR A 22 3.05 24.14 -19.74
N ILE A 23 3.46 22.87 -19.64
CA ILE A 23 2.60 21.80 -19.13
C ILE A 23 2.42 21.99 -17.63
N VAL A 24 3.49 22.14 -16.84
CA VAL A 24 3.42 22.32 -15.37
C VAL A 24 2.53 23.49 -14.96
N TYR A 25 2.59 24.62 -15.67
CA TYR A 25 1.75 25.79 -15.40
C TYR A 25 0.34 25.71 -16.01
N GLY A 26 0.02 24.66 -16.78
CA GLY A 26 -1.28 24.50 -17.43
C GLY A 26 -2.40 24.09 -16.49
N ILE A 27 -2.09 23.55 -15.30
CA ILE A 27 -3.07 23.23 -14.26
C ILE A 27 -2.80 24.08 -13.02
N GLU A 28 -3.78 24.92 -12.67
CA GLU A 28 -3.77 25.65 -11.42
C GLU A 28 -4.19 24.73 -10.27
N ARG A 29 -3.40 24.70 -9.19
CA ARG A 29 -3.75 23.97 -7.97
C ARG A 29 -4.93 24.68 -7.27
N ARG A 30 -5.98 23.93 -6.98
CA ARG A 30 -7.18 24.38 -6.26
C ARG A 30 -6.89 24.72 -4.79
N ARG A 31 -5.88 24.09 -4.19
CA ARG A 31 -5.48 24.26 -2.79
C ARG A 31 -3.96 24.27 -2.64
N GLU A 32 -3.47 24.70 -1.49
CA GLU A 32 -2.05 24.55 -1.15
C GLU A 32 -1.69 23.08 -0.93
N GLN A 33 -0.47 22.69 -1.32
CA GLN A 33 0.00 21.29 -1.26
C GLN A 33 0.89 21.01 -0.02
N PHE A 34 1.28 22.07 0.68
CA PHE A 34 2.07 22.05 1.92
C PHE A 34 1.27 22.76 3.02
N VAL A 35 0.14 22.17 3.39
CA VAL A 35 -0.77 22.73 4.39
C VAL A 35 -0.17 22.61 5.79
N THR A 36 -0.42 23.61 6.64
CA THR A 36 0.04 23.68 8.04
C THR A 36 -1.10 23.69 9.06
N ASN A 37 -2.35 23.50 8.61
CA ASN A 37 -3.52 23.49 9.48
C ASN A 37 -3.51 22.27 10.41
N PHE A 38 -3.36 22.53 11.71
CA PHE A 38 -3.39 21.48 12.73
C PHE A 38 -4.71 20.70 12.74
N GLY A 39 -4.62 19.39 12.88
CA GLY A 39 -5.76 18.51 13.10
C GLY A 39 -5.36 17.24 13.84
N TYR A 40 -6.31 16.55 14.47
CA TYR A 40 -6.05 15.23 15.04
C TYR A 40 -7.27 14.32 15.00
N VAL A 41 -7.00 13.02 15.06
CA VAL A 41 -8.00 11.97 15.29
C VAL A 41 -7.42 10.88 16.19
N ALA A 42 -8.23 10.29 17.05
CA ALA A 42 -7.86 9.12 17.85
C ALA A 42 -9.07 8.19 17.99
N ILE A 43 -8.97 7.00 17.41
CA ILE A 43 -10.09 6.06 17.27
C ILE A 43 -9.76 4.76 18.00
N PRO A 44 -10.63 4.29 18.91
CA PRO A 44 -10.47 2.98 19.53
C PRO A 44 -10.72 1.88 18.49
N ILE A 45 -9.84 0.89 18.46
CA ILE A 45 -9.91 -0.26 17.56
C ILE A 45 -10.01 -1.54 18.40
N PRO A 46 -11.23 -2.03 18.69
CA PRO A 46 -11.39 -3.38 19.18
C PRO A 46 -11.07 -4.37 18.05
N PHE A 47 -10.34 -5.44 18.34
CA PHE A 47 -10.07 -6.50 17.37
C PHE A 47 -10.08 -7.88 18.01
N SER A 48 -10.31 -8.89 17.17
CA SER A 48 -10.22 -10.30 17.52
C SER A 48 -9.65 -11.06 16.33
N ILE A 49 -8.52 -11.74 16.54
CA ILE A 49 -7.83 -12.51 15.52
C ILE A 49 -7.89 -13.99 15.94
N PRO A 50 -8.60 -14.84 15.16
CA PRO A 50 -8.68 -16.27 15.42
C PRO A 50 -7.29 -16.90 15.57
N GLY A 51 -7.09 -17.67 16.64
CA GLY A 51 -5.83 -18.35 16.93
C GLY A 51 -4.72 -17.48 17.53
N VAL A 52 -4.86 -16.16 17.55
CA VAL A 52 -3.86 -15.24 18.13
C VAL A 52 -4.37 -14.53 19.38
N GLY A 53 -5.63 -14.11 19.38
CA GLY A 53 -6.28 -13.52 20.55
C GLY A 53 -7.06 -12.25 20.24
N SER A 54 -7.45 -11.54 21.28
CA SER A 54 -8.24 -10.30 21.17
C SER A 54 -7.56 -9.15 21.91
N GLY A 55 -7.95 -7.92 21.57
CA GLY A 55 -7.42 -6.74 22.22
C GLY A 55 -8.16 -5.47 21.88
N LEU A 56 -7.74 -4.40 22.52
CA LEU A 56 -8.23 -3.04 22.29
C LEU A 56 -7.03 -2.14 22.03
N GLY A 57 -6.97 -1.61 20.82
CA GLY A 57 -5.99 -0.61 20.42
C GLY A 57 -6.59 0.78 20.27
N VAL A 58 -5.72 1.74 20.00
CA VAL A 58 -6.07 3.09 19.55
C VAL A 58 -5.21 3.36 18.31
N ALA A 59 -5.84 3.79 17.23
CA ALA A 59 -5.15 4.36 16.08
C ALA A 59 -5.50 5.83 15.95
N GLY A 60 -4.54 6.64 15.54
CA GLY A 60 -4.77 8.05 15.35
C GLY A 60 -3.66 8.71 14.57
N ASN A 61 -3.92 9.97 14.26
CA ASN A 61 -2.95 10.85 13.66
C ASN A 61 -3.06 12.24 14.29
N ILE A 62 -1.93 12.94 14.34
CA ILE A 62 -1.83 14.36 14.64
C ILE A 62 -1.16 14.98 13.43
N ASN A 63 -1.80 15.97 12.83
CA ASN A 63 -1.36 16.58 11.59
C ASN A 63 -0.79 17.95 11.79
N ASN A 64 0.19 18.29 10.95
CA ASN A 64 0.78 19.61 10.84
C ASN A 64 1.23 20.13 12.22
N ILE A 65 1.98 19.28 12.93
CA ILE A 65 2.43 19.52 14.29
C ILE A 65 3.36 20.73 14.29
N PRO A 66 3.05 21.80 15.06
CA PRO A 66 3.98 22.90 15.23
C PRO A 66 5.25 22.42 15.93
N MET A 67 6.42 22.74 15.38
CA MET A 67 7.70 22.37 15.96
C MET A 67 8.52 23.63 16.22
N PHE A 68 9.06 23.77 17.44
CA PHE A 68 9.89 24.91 17.84
C PHE A 68 9.23 26.29 17.65
N GLY A 69 7.90 26.35 17.70
CA GLY A 69 7.13 27.59 17.48
C GLY A 69 6.88 27.93 16.01
N GLU A 70 7.28 27.07 15.08
CA GLU A 70 7.01 27.22 13.65
C GLU A 70 5.91 26.26 13.18
N GLU A 71 5.11 26.73 12.22
CA GLU A 71 4.16 25.90 11.49
C GLU A 71 4.92 24.90 10.60
N THR A 72 4.52 23.63 10.64
CA THR A 72 5.15 22.59 9.83
C THR A 72 4.11 21.70 9.16
N THR A 73 4.55 20.95 8.15
CA THR A 73 3.77 19.90 7.49
C THR A 73 3.92 18.54 8.19
N THR A 74 4.57 18.50 9.35
CA THR A 74 4.96 17.25 10.00
C THR A 74 3.74 16.57 10.60
N ASP A 75 3.51 15.33 10.19
CA ASP A 75 2.43 14.49 10.67
C ASP A 75 2.97 13.37 11.57
N LEU A 76 2.20 12.98 12.58
CA LEU A 76 2.43 11.82 13.42
C LEU A 76 1.28 10.84 13.23
N TYR A 77 1.58 9.62 12.79
CA TYR A 77 0.66 8.49 12.81
C TYR A 77 1.05 7.54 13.95
N ALA A 78 0.06 7.06 14.70
CA ALA A 78 0.29 6.05 15.72
C ALA A 78 -0.84 5.03 15.77
N LEU A 79 -0.46 3.75 15.86
CA LEU A 79 -1.31 2.65 16.27
C LEU A 79 -0.69 2.03 17.52
N THR A 80 -1.45 1.88 18.60
CA THR A 80 -0.98 1.21 19.81
C THR A 80 -2.02 0.21 20.30
N ILE A 81 -1.57 -0.95 20.76
CA ILE A 81 -2.41 -1.99 21.33
C ILE A 81 -1.91 -2.28 22.75
N PRO A 82 -2.40 -1.55 23.77
CA PRO A 82 -1.94 -1.72 25.15
C PRO A 82 -2.63 -2.90 25.88
N ILE A 83 -3.84 -3.28 25.46
CA ILE A 83 -4.70 -4.23 26.17
C ILE A 83 -4.99 -5.43 25.27
N GLY A 84 -4.76 -6.64 25.79
CA GLY A 84 -5.07 -7.90 25.12
C GLY A 84 -3.87 -8.84 24.98
N ASP A 85 -4.06 -9.87 24.16
CA ASP A 85 -3.06 -10.92 23.87
C ASP A 85 -1.99 -10.44 22.89
N VAL A 86 -2.41 -9.60 21.94
CA VAL A 86 -1.53 -8.88 21.01
C VAL A 86 -1.23 -7.52 21.62
N LYS A 87 0.06 -7.20 21.71
CA LYS A 87 0.59 -5.94 22.22
C LYS A 87 1.66 -5.43 21.28
N GLY A 88 1.63 -4.14 21.03
CA GLY A 88 2.59 -3.52 20.14
C GLY A 88 2.19 -2.11 19.76
N SER A 89 3.06 -1.48 19.00
CA SER A 89 2.81 -0.15 18.47
C SER A 89 3.43 0.02 17.09
N ILE A 90 2.86 0.93 16.32
CA ILE A 90 3.40 1.50 15.09
C ILE A 90 3.41 3.00 15.31
N ILE A 91 4.53 3.65 15.04
CA ILE A 91 4.69 5.09 15.11
C ILE A 91 5.38 5.54 13.82
N GLY A 92 4.71 6.40 13.07
CA GLY A 92 5.25 7.04 11.88
C GLY A 92 5.29 8.55 12.07
N VAL A 93 6.40 9.18 11.70
CA VAL A 93 6.48 10.64 11.56
C VAL A 93 6.75 10.93 10.09
N THR A 94 5.84 11.65 9.45
CA THR A 94 5.85 11.88 8.01
C THR A 94 5.85 13.36 7.67
N ASP A 95 6.17 13.67 6.43
CA ASP A 95 6.23 15.03 5.87
C ASP A 95 7.16 15.97 6.68
N ILE A 96 8.26 15.44 7.23
CA ILE A 96 9.29 16.23 7.95
C ILE A 96 10.09 17.06 6.93
N PRO A 97 10.04 18.41 6.98
CA PRO A 97 10.75 19.24 6.03
C PRO A 97 12.25 19.33 6.38
N LEU A 98 13.10 18.63 5.62
CA LEU A 98 14.56 18.79 5.70
C LEU A 98 15.03 20.05 4.95
N TRP A 99 14.35 20.36 3.84
CA TRP A 99 14.39 21.64 3.15
C TRP A 99 12.95 22.01 2.81
N PRO A 100 12.43 23.14 3.31
CA PRO A 100 11.08 23.61 3.01
C PRO A 100 10.62 23.36 1.57
N LYS A 101 9.50 22.64 1.44
CA LYS A 101 8.81 22.31 0.17
C LYS A 101 9.60 21.49 -0.86
N THR A 102 10.84 21.11 -0.56
CA THR A 102 11.79 20.54 -1.53
C THR A 102 12.34 19.19 -1.12
N LEU A 103 12.77 19.04 0.14
CA LEU A 103 13.33 17.79 0.64
C LEU A 103 12.57 17.37 1.90
N ILE A 104 11.95 16.19 1.84
CA ILE A 104 11.03 15.69 2.85
C ILE A 104 11.54 14.32 3.32
N PHE A 105 11.40 14.06 4.62
CA PHE A 105 11.75 12.80 5.23
C PHE A 105 10.58 12.21 6.00
N ASP A 106 10.41 10.90 5.88
CA ASP A 106 9.49 10.11 6.67
C ASP A 106 10.26 9.03 7.41
N ILE A 107 9.81 8.70 8.62
CA ILE A 107 10.32 7.59 9.41
C ILE A 107 9.15 6.80 9.99
N LEU A 108 9.31 5.49 10.04
CA LEU A 108 8.32 4.55 10.57
C LEU A 108 9.03 3.52 11.44
N TYR A 109 8.48 3.24 12.60
CA TYR A 109 8.90 2.16 13.48
C TYR A 109 7.68 1.42 14.00
N GLY A 110 7.78 0.11 14.15
CA GLY A 110 6.78 -0.65 14.87
C GLY A 110 7.32 -1.94 15.45
N GLU A 111 6.65 -2.40 16.49
CA GLU A 111 6.99 -3.60 17.23
C GLU A 111 5.72 -4.28 17.74
N PHE A 112 5.66 -5.60 17.59
CA PHE A 112 4.57 -6.44 18.05
C PHE A 112 5.09 -7.72 18.69
N ASN A 113 4.53 -8.06 19.86
CA ASN A 113 4.84 -9.33 20.52
C ASN A 113 4.30 -10.53 19.73
N LYS A 114 3.17 -10.35 19.04
CA LYS A 114 2.43 -11.34 18.26
C LYS A 114 1.74 -10.69 17.08
N TYR A 115 1.76 -11.35 15.94
CA TYR A 115 1.04 -10.95 14.75
C TYR A 115 0.50 -12.18 14.01
N ASN A 116 -0.55 -12.00 13.20
CA ASN A 116 -1.06 -13.06 12.36
C ASN A 116 -0.97 -12.67 10.89
N GLN A 117 -0.31 -13.50 10.09
CA GLN A 117 -0.31 -13.35 8.65
C GLN A 117 -1.11 -14.48 8.01
N ARG A 118 -2.18 -14.11 7.29
CA ARG A 118 -2.91 -15.07 6.44
C ARG A 118 -2.04 -15.46 5.25
N SER A 119 -1.88 -16.75 5.04
CA SER A 119 -1.21 -17.32 3.88
C SER A 119 -2.16 -18.27 3.16
N TYR A 120 -2.50 -17.95 1.92
CA TYR A 120 -3.43 -18.74 1.13
C TYR A 120 -2.73 -19.96 0.55
N LEU A 121 -3.38 -21.11 0.62
CA LEU A 121 -2.82 -22.38 0.15
C LEU A 121 -2.57 -22.33 -1.37
N ASP A 122 -3.50 -21.70 -2.10
CA ASP A 122 -3.34 -21.31 -3.50
C ASP A 122 -3.37 -19.79 -3.58
N ARG A 123 -2.31 -19.18 -4.12
CA ARG A 123 -2.18 -17.72 -4.26
C ARG A 123 -2.97 -17.13 -5.44
N THR A 124 -3.45 -17.96 -6.35
CA THR A 124 -4.05 -17.53 -7.63
C THR A 124 -5.50 -17.10 -7.49
N MET A 125 -6.07 -16.52 -8.56
CA MET A 125 -7.47 -16.09 -8.63
C MET A 125 -8.49 -17.24 -8.52
N LYS A 126 -8.03 -18.50 -8.62
CA LYS A 126 -8.88 -19.71 -8.54
C LYS A 126 -9.04 -20.25 -7.12
N SER A 127 -8.21 -19.78 -6.20
CA SER A 127 -8.24 -20.19 -4.80
C SER A 127 -9.58 -19.91 -4.14
N LYS A 128 -9.96 -20.75 -3.18
CA LYS A 128 -11.20 -20.56 -2.41
C LYS A 128 -10.95 -19.65 -1.22
N LYS A 129 -11.98 -18.87 -0.84
CA LYS A 129 -11.95 -17.91 0.27
C LYS A 129 -11.36 -18.49 1.56
N ASP A 130 -11.81 -19.69 1.93
CA ASP A 130 -11.50 -20.31 3.21
C ASP A 130 -10.27 -21.23 3.15
N ASP A 131 -9.61 -21.37 2.00
CA ASP A 131 -8.41 -22.20 1.81
C ASP A 131 -7.14 -21.39 2.18
N PHE A 132 -7.04 -21.04 3.46
CA PHE A 132 -5.88 -20.35 4.02
C PHE A 132 -5.45 -20.94 5.35
N ILE A 133 -4.19 -20.69 5.67
CA ILE A 133 -3.57 -20.93 6.98
C ILE A 133 -3.19 -19.59 7.61
N ASN A 134 -3.08 -19.61 8.92
CA ASN A 134 -2.65 -18.49 9.74
C ASN A 134 -1.21 -18.75 10.19
N LEU A 135 -0.29 -17.88 9.78
CA LEU A 135 1.09 -17.87 10.26
C LEU A 135 1.15 -17.00 11.51
N GLU A 136 1.35 -17.63 12.67
CA GLU A 136 1.60 -16.92 13.92
C GLU A 136 3.04 -16.41 13.90
N LEU A 137 3.20 -15.10 13.99
CA LEU A 137 4.47 -14.42 14.07
C LEU A 137 4.71 -13.93 15.50
N ASP A 138 5.94 -14.02 15.99
CA ASP A 138 6.37 -13.40 17.24
C ASP A 138 7.60 -12.51 17.04
N LYS A 139 7.90 -11.70 18.06
CA LYS A 139 9.05 -10.77 18.09
C LYS A 139 9.18 -9.93 16.82
N THR A 140 8.05 -9.45 16.31
CA THR A 140 8.01 -8.73 15.04
C THR A 140 8.42 -7.30 15.27
N ASN A 141 9.50 -6.87 14.63
CA ASN A 141 9.85 -5.47 14.51
C ASN A 141 9.86 -5.09 13.03
N PHE A 142 9.52 -3.84 12.75
CA PHE A 142 9.77 -3.26 11.45
C PHE A 142 10.16 -1.80 11.62
N SER A 143 11.03 -1.36 10.73
CA SER A 143 11.46 0.03 10.68
C SER A 143 11.64 0.43 9.24
N GLY A 144 11.49 1.71 8.95
CA GLY A 144 11.71 2.21 7.61
C GLY A 144 11.78 3.72 7.57
N GLY A 145 12.15 4.21 6.40
CA GLY A 145 12.16 5.62 6.13
C GLY A 145 12.07 5.91 4.65
N ARG A 146 11.58 7.11 4.34
CA ARG A 146 11.42 7.59 2.97
C ARG A 146 12.09 8.93 2.84
N PHE A 147 12.89 9.10 1.79
CA PHE A 147 13.35 10.40 1.34
C PHE A 147 12.58 10.80 0.10
N ILE A 148 12.06 12.01 0.07
CA ILE A 148 11.32 12.56 -1.06
C ILE A 148 11.97 13.87 -1.48
N PHE A 149 12.32 13.96 -2.75
CA PHE A 149 12.68 15.20 -3.42
C PHE A 149 11.46 15.66 -4.22
N SER A 150 10.91 16.82 -3.84
CA SER A 150 9.69 17.40 -4.38
C SER A 150 10.00 18.67 -5.17
N LEU A 151 9.39 18.81 -6.34
CA LEU A 151 9.47 19.97 -7.21
C LEU A 151 8.07 20.42 -7.66
N PHE A 152 7.97 21.71 -8.00
CA PHE A 152 6.78 22.32 -8.60
C PHE A 152 5.51 22.05 -7.77
N ASP A 153 5.53 22.40 -6.48
CA ASP A 153 4.41 22.17 -5.55
C ASP A 153 3.90 20.72 -5.59
N ARG A 154 4.82 19.77 -5.38
CA ARG A 154 4.59 18.32 -5.36
C ARG A 154 4.02 17.74 -6.67
N MET A 155 4.13 18.45 -7.80
CA MET A 155 3.74 17.90 -9.10
C MET A 155 4.75 16.89 -9.62
N PHE A 156 6.00 16.97 -9.18
CA PHE A 156 7.01 15.98 -9.49
C PHE A 156 7.77 15.59 -8.23
N GLU A 157 7.78 14.30 -7.92
CA GLU A 157 8.53 13.77 -6.78
C GLU A 157 9.40 12.60 -7.23
N LEU A 158 10.62 12.55 -6.70
CA LEU A 158 11.47 11.37 -6.71
C LEU A 158 11.64 10.91 -5.27
N TYR A 159 11.51 9.63 -5.03
CA TYR A 159 11.65 9.11 -3.67
C TYR A 159 12.38 7.78 -3.61
N ARG A 160 12.96 7.54 -2.44
CA ARG A 160 13.53 6.26 -2.03
C ARG A 160 12.88 5.86 -0.73
N PHE A 161 12.24 4.71 -0.72
CA PHE A 161 11.70 4.08 0.48
C PHE A 161 12.53 2.85 0.82
N GLN A 162 12.88 2.71 2.08
CA GLN A 162 13.57 1.54 2.60
C GLN A 162 12.87 1.09 3.87
N TYR A 163 12.67 -0.21 4.01
CA TYR A 163 12.22 -0.80 5.26
C TYR A 163 12.94 -2.11 5.55
N ASN A 164 12.99 -2.44 6.83
CA ASN A 164 13.50 -3.68 7.36
C ASN A 164 12.39 -4.30 8.24
N ILE A 165 12.12 -5.59 8.06
CA ILE A 165 11.22 -6.38 8.91
C ILE A 165 12.01 -7.54 9.47
N LYS A 166 12.01 -7.69 10.80
CA LYS A 166 12.52 -8.88 11.47
C LYS A 166 11.41 -9.52 12.26
N SER A 167 11.26 -10.82 12.09
CA SER A 167 10.20 -11.57 12.76
C SER A 167 10.53 -13.06 12.76
N ASN A 168 9.74 -13.82 13.48
CA ASN A 168 9.85 -15.26 13.55
C ASN A 168 8.47 -15.89 13.38
N ILE A 169 8.35 -16.85 12.47
CA ILE A 169 7.14 -17.67 12.34
C ILE A 169 7.21 -18.76 13.40
N SER A 170 6.36 -18.67 14.42
CA SER A 170 6.35 -19.55 15.59
C SER A 170 5.36 -20.72 15.48
N ALA A 171 4.27 -20.54 14.73
CA ALA A 171 3.29 -21.60 14.50
C ALA A 171 2.53 -21.43 13.19
N VAL A 172 2.02 -22.55 12.69
CA VAL A 172 1.08 -22.62 11.57
C VAL A 172 -0.25 -23.15 12.07
N ARG A 173 -1.30 -22.39 11.84
CA ARG A 173 -2.67 -22.69 12.28
C ARG A 173 -3.62 -22.78 11.10
N ASP A 174 -4.70 -23.54 11.27
CA ASP A 174 -5.78 -23.58 10.29
C ASP A 174 -6.56 -22.26 10.26
N ASN A 175 -7.51 -22.14 9.32
CA ASN A 175 -8.38 -20.98 9.18
C ASN A 175 -9.30 -20.71 10.40
N LYS A 176 -9.43 -21.68 11.32
CA LYS A 176 -10.19 -21.59 12.58
C LYS A 176 -9.30 -21.26 13.79
N GLY A 177 -7.97 -21.26 13.63
CA GLY A 177 -7.00 -20.98 14.68
C GLY A 177 -6.48 -22.22 15.41
N ASN A 178 -6.87 -23.43 15.01
CA ASN A 178 -6.31 -24.66 15.59
C ASN A 178 -4.88 -24.85 15.11
N LEU A 179 -4.01 -25.31 16.01
CA LEU A 179 -2.62 -25.59 15.68
C LEU A 179 -2.53 -26.73 14.66
N ILE A 180 -1.85 -26.47 13.53
CA ILE A 180 -1.44 -27.51 12.59
C ILE A 180 -0.06 -28.01 13.03
N TYR A 181 0.94 -27.13 13.06
CA TYR A 181 2.28 -27.46 13.56
C TYR A 181 3.03 -26.24 14.10
N ASN A 182 4.05 -26.52 14.94
CA ASN A 182 4.98 -25.51 15.44
C ASN A 182 6.17 -25.37 14.49
N LEU A 183 6.66 -24.14 14.36
CA LEU A 183 7.76 -23.76 13.49
C LEU A 183 8.68 -22.82 14.28
N ASN A 184 9.97 -22.78 13.92
CA ASN A 184 10.84 -21.70 14.37
C ASN A 184 11.64 -21.25 13.16
N GLN A 185 11.14 -20.21 12.49
CA GLN A 185 11.71 -19.70 11.25
C GLN A 185 11.84 -18.18 11.37
N GLU A 186 13.02 -17.75 11.79
CA GLU A 186 13.42 -16.35 11.78
C GLU A 186 13.60 -15.87 10.34
N PHE A 187 13.21 -14.62 10.10
CA PHE A 187 13.47 -13.94 8.84
C PHE A 187 13.79 -12.47 9.07
N ASP A 188 14.67 -11.95 8.21
CA ASP A 188 15.07 -10.55 8.14
C ASP A 188 14.92 -10.12 6.68
N VAL A 189 13.96 -9.24 6.42
CA VAL A 189 13.64 -8.75 5.08
C VAL A 189 14.01 -7.30 5.01
N GLU A 190 15.02 -7.00 4.21
CA GLU A 190 15.32 -5.64 3.78
C GLU A 190 14.74 -5.42 2.37
N ALA A 191 14.04 -4.31 2.20
CA ALA A 191 13.48 -3.93 0.91
C ALA A 191 13.78 -2.46 0.63
N ILE A 192 14.16 -2.18 -0.61
CA ILE A 192 14.44 -0.85 -1.12
C ILE A 192 13.63 -0.65 -2.39
N THR A 193 12.86 0.44 -2.41
CA THR A 193 12.07 0.87 -3.57
C THR A 193 12.48 2.28 -3.95
N TYR A 194 12.69 2.48 -5.25
CA TYR A 194 12.85 3.79 -5.87
C TYR A 194 11.58 4.11 -6.62
N GLY A 195 11.07 5.32 -6.48
CA GLY A 195 9.86 5.72 -7.18
C GLY A 195 9.88 7.14 -7.68
N SER A 196 8.98 7.40 -8.61
CA SER A 196 8.75 8.71 -9.19
C SER A 196 7.26 8.96 -9.36
N LEU A 197 6.80 10.13 -8.94
CA LEU A 197 5.43 10.56 -9.05
C LEU A 197 5.36 11.79 -9.94
N ILE A 198 4.47 11.75 -10.94
CA ILE A 198 4.00 12.91 -11.68
C ILE A 198 2.55 13.14 -11.27
N ASP A 199 2.29 14.22 -10.56
CA ASP A 199 0.97 14.59 -10.06
C ASP A 199 0.48 15.87 -10.73
N TYR A 200 -0.19 15.71 -11.88
CA TYR A 200 -0.78 16.79 -12.65
C TYR A 200 -2.29 16.88 -12.37
N THR A 201 -2.64 17.02 -11.10
CA THR A 201 -4.01 17.19 -10.61
C THR A 201 -4.21 18.59 -10.05
N ASP A 202 -5.46 19.02 -9.95
CA ASP A 202 -5.79 20.29 -9.30
C ASP A 202 -5.62 20.25 -7.78
N ASP A 203 -5.67 19.09 -7.14
CA ASP A 203 -5.45 18.91 -5.70
C ASP A 203 -4.78 17.55 -5.49
N ARG A 204 -3.79 17.43 -4.60
CA ARG A 204 -3.07 16.17 -4.36
C ARG A 204 -3.92 15.16 -3.59
N THR A 205 -4.69 15.60 -2.61
CA THR A 205 -5.44 14.72 -1.71
C THR A 205 -6.82 14.40 -2.27
N ASP A 206 -7.57 15.42 -2.70
CA ASP A 206 -8.92 15.29 -3.29
C ASP A 206 -8.99 15.88 -4.71
N PRO A 207 -8.36 15.22 -5.72
CA PRO A 207 -8.42 15.65 -7.11
C PRO A 207 -9.85 15.67 -7.66
N LEU A 208 -10.22 16.76 -8.35
CA LEU A 208 -11.41 16.82 -9.19
C LEU A 208 -11.09 16.66 -10.67
N LYS A 209 -9.90 17.13 -11.09
CA LYS A 209 -9.45 17.07 -12.47
C LYS A 209 -7.95 16.80 -12.57
N GLY A 210 -7.56 16.18 -13.68
CA GLY A 210 -6.16 15.96 -14.02
C GLY A 210 -5.76 14.50 -13.97
N ILE A 211 -4.44 14.26 -13.99
CA ILE A 211 -3.87 12.92 -14.08
C ILE A 211 -2.72 12.76 -13.10
N ARG A 212 -2.55 11.55 -12.61
CA ARG A 212 -1.45 11.16 -11.74
C ARG A 212 -0.83 9.88 -12.25
N PHE A 213 0.50 9.86 -12.35
CA PHE A 213 1.25 8.68 -12.74
C PHE A 213 2.35 8.41 -11.71
N ASN A 214 2.35 7.21 -11.15
CA ASN A 214 3.39 6.73 -10.26
C ASN A 214 4.10 5.53 -10.89
N TYR A 215 5.43 5.54 -10.83
CA TYR A 215 6.29 4.44 -11.19
C TYR A 215 7.16 4.05 -9.98
N ASN A 216 7.17 2.76 -9.64
CA ASN A 216 8.04 2.18 -8.62
C ASN A 216 8.93 1.09 -9.22
N TYR A 217 10.18 1.02 -8.74
CA TYR A 217 11.13 -0.04 -8.98
C TYR A 217 11.61 -0.58 -7.63
N GLY A 218 11.34 -1.86 -7.37
CA GLY A 218 11.83 -2.58 -6.19
C GLY A 218 12.82 -3.67 -6.60
N ASP A 219 13.96 -3.74 -5.91
CA ASP A 219 14.96 -4.78 -6.15
C ASP A 219 14.85 -5.88 -5.10
N SER A 220 14.90 -7.14 -5.54
CA SER A 220 14.88 -8.32 -4.66
C SER A 220 16.05 -9.24 -5.03
N PRO A 221 17.27 -8.91 -4.57
CA PRO A 221 18.46 -9.72 -4.85
C PRO A 221 18.38 -11.09 -4.15
N GLN A 222 19.11 -12.07 -4.69
CA GLN A 222 19.20 -13.40 -4.12
C GLN A 222 19.72 -13.34 -2.66
N GLN A 223 18.93 -13.85 -1.72
CA GLN A 223 19.29 -13.90 -0.29
C GLN A 223 20.06 -15.19 0.07
N ASP A 224 19.70 -16.31 -0.56
CA ASP A 224 20.27 -17.64 -0.32
C ASP A 224 20.20 -18.50 -1.60
N PRO A 225 20.84 -19.68 -1.66
CA PRO A 225 20.86 -20.53 -2.85
C PRO A 225 19.49 -20.99 -3.36
N ASP A 226 18.49 -21.10 -2.49
CA ASP A 226 17.13 -21.51 -2.82
C ASP A 226 16.25 -20.33 -3.26
N SER A 227 16.60 -19.10 -2.90
CA SER A 227 15.85 -17.88 -3.23
C SER A 227 16.14 -17.36 -4.65
N PRO A 228 15.14 -16.77 -5.33
CA PRO A 228 15.31 -16.17 -6.66
C PRO A 228 15.98 -14.79 -6.56
N ASP A 229 16.53 -14.35 -7.69
CA ASP A 229 16.95 -12.96 -7.92
C ASP A 229 15.99 -12.32 -8.92
N TYR A 230 15.28 -11.27 -8.51
CA TYR A 230 14.29 -10.60 -9.35
C TYR A 230 14.12 -9.12 -8.99
N TYR A 231 13.46 -8.38 -9.87
CA TYR A 231 13.00 -7.02 -9.58
C TYR A 231 11.53 -6.87 -9.92
N VAL A 232 10.90 -5.86 -9.34
CA VAL A 232 9.49 -5.53 -9.54
C VAL A 232 9.37 -4.13 -10.12
N GLN A 233 8.56 -3.99 -11.15
CA GLN A 233 8.15 -2.69 -11.68
C GLN A 233 6.66 -2.51 -11.47
N GLU A 234 6.28 -1.36 -10.94
CA GLU A 234 4.88 -1.00 -10.72
C GLU A 234 4.55 0.29 -11.45
N PHE A 235 3.39 0.30 -12.10
CA PHE A 235 2.84 1.43 -12.83
C PHE A 235 1.45 1.68 -12.29
N ASN A 236 1.18 2.91 -11.89
CA ASN A 236 -0.12 3.33 -11.38
C ASN A 236 -0.54 4.63 -12.05
N LEU A 237 -1.64 4.59 -12.79
CA LEU A 237 -2.21 5.73 -13.49
C LEU A 237 -3.60 6.02 -12.95
N SER A 238 -3.80 7.21 -12.41
CA SER A 238 -5.10 7.73 -12.01
C SER A 238 -5.51 8.92 -12.87
N GLY A 239 -6.77 8.97 -13.27
CA GLY A 239 -7.35 10.09 -14.00
C GLY A 239 -8.62 10.60 -13.32
N TYR A 240 -8.81 11.92 -13.33
CA TYR A 240 -9.92 12.57 -12.65
C TYR A 240 -10.67 13.48 -13.64
N MET A 241 -11.98 13.29 -13.72
CA MET A 241 -12.87 14.06 -14.58
C MET A 241 -13.91 14.78 -13.72
N PRO A 242 -13.99 16.12 -13.78
CA PRO A 242 -14.91 16.87 -12.93
C PRO A 242 -16.35 16.77 -13.43
N ILE A 243 -17.29 16.64 -12.49
CA ILE A 243 -18.74 16.74 -12.72
C ILE A 243 -19.28 17.77 -11.72
N LYS A 244 -19.34 19.03 -12.13
CA LYS A 244 -19.58 20.17 -11.23
C LYS A 244 -18.55 20.14 -10.07
N LYS A 245 -19.01 19.98 -8.82
CA LYS A 245 -18.17 19.84 -7.62
C LYS A 245 -17.74 18.39 -7.32
N SER A 246 -18.31 17.41 -8.02
CA SER A 246 -18.00 15.98 -7.91
C SER A 246 -16.92 15.57 -8.90
N SER A 247 -16.43 14.34 -8.82
CA SER A 247 -15.51 13.79 -9.82
C SER A 247 -15.76 12.32 -10.14
N ILE A 248 -15.37 11.88 -11.34
CA ILE A 248 -15.13 10.49 -11.66
C ILE A 248 -13.63 10.25 -11.56
N ALA A 249 -13.22 9.32 -10.71
CA ALA A 249 -11.86 8.82 -10.63
C ALA A 249 -11.75 7.49 -11.39
N LEU A 250 -10.74 7.38 -12.22
CA LEU A 250 -10.35 6.17 -12.92
C LEU A 250 -8.96 5.75 -12.43
N ASN A 251 -8.74 4.45 -12.28
CA ASN A 251 -7.43 3.92 -11.93
C ASN A 251 -7.08 2.72 -12.81
N TRP A 252 -5.83 2.67 -13.23
CA TRP A 252 -5.18 1.53 -13.86
C TRP A 252 -3.87 1.25 -13.14
N TYR A 253 -3.70 0.01 -12.71
CA TYR A 253 -2.49 -0.44 -12.00
C TYR A 253 -1.96 -1.73 -12.62
N ARG A 254 -0.63 -1.79 -12.73
CA ARG A 254 0.09 -2.96 -13.23
C ARG A 254 1.39 -3.12 -12.46
N ALA A 255 1.62 -4.31 -11.92
CA ALA A 255 2.90 -4.67 -11.32
C ALA A 255 3.43 -5.98 -11.88
N GLY A 256 4.72 -6.04 -12.22
CA GLY A 256 5.35 -7.19 -12.83
C GLY A 256 6.71 -7.49 -12.22
N ALA A 257 6.89 -8.74 -11.79
CA ALA A 257 8.18 -9.28 -11.40
C ALA A 257 8.91 -9.81 -12.63
N THR A 258 10.21 -9.54 -12.71
CA THR A 258 11.11 -10.08 -13.74
C THR A 258 12.26 -10.79 -13.06
N VAL A 259 12.33 -12.11 -13.26
CA VAL A 259 13.36 -12.97 -12.67
C VAL A 259 14.65 -12.88 -13.48
N ARG A 260 15.73 -12.45 -12.82
CA ARG A 260 17.10 -12.47 -13.36
C ARG A 260 17.71 -13.85 -13.24
N LYS A 261 17.50 -14.51 -12.09
CA LYS A 261 17.96 -15.87 -11.82
C LYS A 261 16.91 -16.59 -10.97
N GLN A 262 16.50 -17.77 -11.43
CA GLN A 262 15.58 -18.60 -10.66
C GLN A 262 16.25 -19.13 -9.40
N GLY A 263 15.46 -19.25 -8.33
CA GLY A 263 15.84 -19.99 -7.14
C GLY A 263 15.70 -21.50 -7.35
N ASN A 264 15.65 -22.25 -6.26
CA ASN A 264 15.40 -23.69 -6.31
C ASN A 264 13.96 -23.96 -6.77
N THR A 265 13.78 -24.65 -7.89
CA THR A 265 12.46 -25.00 -8.42
C THR A 265 12.17 -26.50 -8.36
N ASP A 266 13.03 -27.30 -7.72
CA ASP A 266 12.75 -28.72 -7.46
C ASP A 266 11.74 -28.86 -6.32
N LEU A 267 10.54 -29.33 -6.64
CA LEU A 267 9.45 -29.47 -5.68
C LEU A 267 9.81 -30.46 -4.57
N ASN A 268 10.52 -31.55 -4.86
CA ASN A 268 10.87 -32.54 -3.85
C ASN A 268 11.87 -31.97 -2.84
N SER A 269 12.86 -31.22 -3.33
CA SER A 269 13.79 -30.48 -2.48
C SER A 269 13.08 -29.46 -1.58
N LEU A 270 12.14 -28.68 -2.14
CA LEU A 270 11.35 -27.72 -1.37
C LEU A 270 10.43 -28.37 -0.33
N ILE A 271 9.81 -29.51 -0.65
CA ILE A 271 9.03 -30.31 0.32
C ILE A 271 9.92 -30.79 1.46
N ALA A 272 11.12 -31.29 1.14
CA ALA A 272 12.08 -31.74 2.14
C ALA A 272 12.52 -30.59 3.05
N LEU A 273 12.78 -29.40 2.48
CA LEU A 273 13.13 -28.20 3.23
C LEU A 273 12.01 -27.76 4.18
N GLU A 274 10.77 -27.67 3.70
CA GLU A 274 9.61 -27.31 4.54
C GLU A 274 9.33 -28.37 5.61
N THR A 275 9.52 -29.66 5.29
CA THR A 275 9.38 -30.75 6.26
C THR A 275 10.44 -30.66 7.36
N ALA A 276 11.70 -30.37 7.01
CA ALA A 276 12.80 -30.25 7.96
C ALA A 276 12.63 -29.06 8.93
N ARG A 277 11.90 -28.02 8.53
CA ARG A 277 11.55 -26.87 9.39
C ARG A 277 10.44 -27.19 10.40
N CYS A 278 9.62 -28.20 10.13
CA CYS A 278 8.54 -28.60 11.01
C CYS A 278 9.04 -29.52 12.13
N TYR A 279 8.80 -29.15 13.39
CA TYR A 279 9.30 -29.91 14.55
C TYR A 279 8.23 -30.78 15.24
N ALA A 280 6.92 -30.56 14.98
CA ALA A 280 5.82 -31.36 15.55
C ALA A 280 4.53 -31.26 14.73
N ASN A 281 3.73 -32.34 14.63
CA ASN A 281 2.41 -32.37 13.96
C ASN A 281 2.40 -31.98 12.47
N CYS A 282 3.45 -32.35 11.74
CA CYS A 282 3.68 -31.94 10.35
C CYS A 282 2.60 -32.45 9.39
N ASP A 283 1.69 -31.56 8.98
CA ASP A 283 0.67 -31.87 7.98
C ASP A 283 1.25 -31.82 6.56
N SER A 284 1.22 -32.98 5.89
CA SER A 284 1.82 -33.14 4.55
C SER A 284 1.10 -32.31 3.48
N ALA A 285 -0.21 -32.10 3.58
CA ALA A 285 -0.96 -31.32 2.60
C ALA A 285 -0.55 -29.83 2.63
N THR A 286 -0.45 -29.27 3.83
CA THR A 286 -0.02 -27.89 4.06
C THR A 286 1.43 -27.67 3.62
N ILE A 287 2.33 -28.61 3.96
CA ILE A 287 3.74 -28.58 3.51
C ILE A 287 3.83 -28.57 1.98
N ASN A 288 3.09 -29.46 1.31
CA ASN A 288 3.06 -29.51 -0.15
C ASN A 288 2.54 -28.21 -0.77
N SER A 289 1.53 -27.58 -0.17
CA SER A 289 0.99 -26.30 -0.67
C SER A 289 2.01 -25.17 -0.53
N ARG A 290 2.66 -25.06 0.63
CA ARG A 290 3.72 -24.07 0.86
C ARG A 290 4.90 -24.26 -0.09
N ALA A 291 5.34 -25.50 -0.29
CA ALA A 291 6.41 -25.82 -1.24
C ALA A 291 6.05 -25.44 -2.68
N LYS A 292 4.79 -25.63 -3.11
CA LYS A 292 4.31 -25.18 -4.43
C LYS A 292 4.29 -23.66 -4.57
N ASN A 293 3.84 -22.94 -3.54
CA ASN A 293 3.88 -21.48 -3.53
C ASN A 293 5.31 -20.96 -3.60
N GLN A 294 6.24 -21.57 -2.84
CA GLN A 294 7.66 -21.26 -2.89
C GLN A 294 8.27 -21.57 -4.27
N GLN A 295 7.94 -22.73 -4.86
CA GLN A 295 8.41 -23.09 -6.21
C GLN A 295 8.00 -22.02 -7.23
N ALA A 296 6.77 -21.53 -7.15
CA ALA A 296 6.28 -20.50 -8.05
C ALA A 296 6.97 -19.15 -7.82
N LEU A 297 7.18 -18.74 -6.56
CA LEU A 297 7.98 -17.56 -6.22
C LEU A 297 9.40 -17.69 -6.79
N ASN A 298 10.05 -18.85 -6.61
CA ASN A 298 11.41 -19.12 -7.08
C ASN A 298 11.52 -19.11 -8.61
N ARG A 299 10.42 -19.42 -9.31
CA ARG A 299 10.36 -19.46 -10.78
C ARG A 299 10.03 -18.11 -11.41
N TYR A 300 9.10 -17.36 -10.81
CA TYR A 300 8.49 -16.18 -11.44
C TYR A 300 8.67 -14.87 -10.66
N GLY A 301 9.18 -14.92 -9.43
CA GLY A 301 9.18 -13.79 -8.51
C GLY A 301 7.78 -13.47 -7.98
N SER A 302 7.63 -12.35 -7.29
CA SER A 302 6.33 -11.84 -6.82
C SER A 302 6.30 -10.33 -6.93
N ALA A 303 5.21 -9.80 -7.50
CA ALA A 303 4.97 -8.36 -7.66
C ALA A 303 3.95 -7.83 -6.65
N GLY A 304 3.64 -8.60 -5.60
CA GLY A 304 2.64 -8.25 -4.59
C GLY A 304 1.30 -8.94 -4.83
N GLY A 305 0.21 -8.27 -4.42
CA GLY A 305 -1.10 -8.88 -4.37
C GLY A 305 -2.29 -7.93 -4.54
N LEU A 306 -3.47 -8.53 -4.56
CA LEU A 306 -4.77 -7.87 -4.61
C LEU A 306 -5.61 -8.22 -3.38
N GLY A 307 -6.57 -7.36 -3.07
CA GLY A 307 -7.41 -7.44 -1.89
C GLY A 307 -6.94 -6.45 -0.82
N GLY A 308 -7.86 -6.05 0.04
CA GLY A 308 -7.66 -5.02 1.06
C GLY A 308 -8.21 -3.65 0.66
N PRO A 309 -7.84 -2.59 1.38
CA PRO A 309 -8.53 -1.31 1.36
C PRO A 309 -8.32 -0.51 0.06
N THR A 310 -7.35 -0.84 -0.79
CA THR A 310 -6.97 -0.01 -1.95
C THR A 310 -7.28 -0.64 -3.31
N LYS A 311 -7.32 -1.98 -3.39
CA LYS A 311 -7.50 -2.74 -4.63
C LYS A 311 -8.31 -3.99 -4.34
N LEU A 312 -9.48 -4.14 -4.97
CA LEU A 312 -10.44 -5.22 -4.69
C LEU A 312 -10.94 -5.20 -3.25
N ARG A 313 -11.62 -4.11 -2.90
CA ARG A 313 -12.07 -3.80 -1.52
C ARG A 313 -12.97 -4.83 -0.85
N SER A 314 -13.66 -5.68 -1.61
CA SER A 314 -14.48 -6.76 -1.05
C SER A 314 -13.70 -8.02 -0.66
N PHE A 315 -12.36 -8.01 -0.76
CA PHE A 315 -11.51 -9.15 -0.49
C PHE A 315 -10.52 -8.81 0.62
N ALA A 316 -10.13 -9.81 1.41
CA ALA A 316 -9.13 -9.65 2.47
C ALA A 316 -7.80 -9.11 1.92
N GLN A 317 -7.03 -8.41 2.76
CA GLN A 317 -5.70 -7.92 2.40
C GLN A 317 -4.82 -9.05 1.84
N ASN A 318 -4.18 -8.81 0.68
CA ASN A 318 -3.32 -9.78 -0.01
C ASN A 318 -4.02 -11.14 -0.26
N ARG A 319 -5.33 -11.14 -0.49
CA ARG A 319 -6.13 -12.33 -0.81
C ARG A 319 -5.56 -13.14 -1.97
N TYR A 320 -5.04 -12.45 -2.98
CA TYR A 320 -4.39 -13.03 -4.14
C TYR A 320 -2.98 -12.46 -4.27
N SER A 321 -2.01 -13.26 -4.70
CA SER A 321 -0.65 -12.77 -4.94
C SER A 321 0.04 -13.49 -6.10
N GLY A 322 0.98 -12.81 -6.76
CA GLY A 322 1.70 -13.41 -7.88
C GLY A 322 2.68 -12.48 -8.58
N PRO A 323 3.38 -12.99 -9.60
CA PRO A 323 4.41 -12.26 -10.31
C PRO A 323 3.85 -11.19 -11.25
N GLN A 324 2.62 -11.37 -11.74
CA GLN A 324 1.96 -10.40 -12.61
C GLN A 324 0.62 -10.02 -11.99
N VAL A 325 0.47 -8.74 -11.66
CA VAL A 325 -0.73 -8.16 -11.05
C VAL A 325 -1.27 -7.07 -11.97
N ALA A 326 -2.58 -7.08 -12.20
CA ALA A 326 -3.28 -6.03 -12.92
C ALA A 326 -4.58 -5.66 -12.21
N PHE A 327 -4.90 -4.37 -12.21
CA PHE A 327 -6.09 -3.82 -11.58
C PHE A 327 -6.62 -2.65 -12.39
N ARG A 328 -7.94 -2.50 -12.41
CA ARG A 328 -8.60 -1.29 -12.88
C ARG A 328 -9.80 -0.97 -12.01
N GLY A 329 -10.04 0.31 -11.78
CA GLY A 329 -11.13 0.78 -10.94
C GLY A 329 -11.77 2.04 -11.51
N ILE A 330 -13.05 2.20 -11.26
CA ILE A 330 -13.80 3.42 -11.48
C ILE A 330 -14.54 3.79 -10.19
N GLU A 331 -14.54 5.07 -9.84
CA GLU A 331 -15.21 5.58 -8.68
C GLU A 331 -15.87 6.93 -8.96
N TYR A 332 -17.19 7.02 -8.78
CA TYR A 332 -17.90 8.30 -8.78
C TYR A 332 -17.93 8.88 -7.38
N ARG A 333 -17.30 10.05 -7.22
CA ARG A 333 -17.13 10.78 -5.96
C ARG A 333 -18.10 11.95 -5.91
N TRP A 334 -19.23 11.73 -5.27
CA TRP A 334 -20.27 12.73 -5.10
C TRP A 334 -19.98 13.64 -3.90
N ASN A 335 -19.65 14.90 -4.18
CA ASN A 335 -19.36 15.92 -3.16
C ASN A 335 -20.61 16.70 -2.78
N PHE A 336 -20.90 16.79 -1.49
CA PHE A 336 -22.12 17.46 -0.99
C PHE A 336 -21.95 18.95 -0.76
N SER A 337 -20.79 19.39 -0.29
CA SER A 337 -20.57 20.77 0.14
C SER A 337 -19.10 21.14 0.01
N ASP A 338 -18.84 22.37 -0.41
CA ASP A 338 -17.50 22.99 -0.38
C ASP A 338 -17.37 23.94 0.83
N LYS A 339 -18.35 23.89 1.76
CA LYS A 339 -18.37 24.73 2.95
C LYS A 339 -17.51 24.12 4.06
N GLU A 340 -16.54 24.89 4.51
CA GLU A 340 -15.78 24.62 5.72
C GLU A 340 -16.71 24.51 6.95
N THR A 341 -16.62 23.37 7.61
CA THR A 341 -17.41 23.03 8.80
C THR A 341 -16.44 22.52 9.87
N PRO A 342 -16.24 23.26 10.98
CA PRO A 342 -15.44 22.77 12.09
C PRO A 342 -16.02 21.46 12.65
N ILE A 343 -15.14 20.52 12.95
CA ILE A 343 -15.44 19.26 13.62
C ILE A 343 -14.63 19.24 14.90
N GLU A 344 -15.29 19.46 16.02
CA GLU A 344 -14.66 19.49 17.35
C GLU A 344 -15.33 18.47 18.27
N TYR A 345 -14.65 17.34 18.47
CA TYR A 345 -15.02 16.29 19.40
C TYR A 345 -13.77 15.80 20.14
N TYR A 346 -13.93 15.12 21.27
CA TYR A 346 -12.79 14.60 22.05
C TYR A 346 -11.86 13.67 21.25
N ILE A 347 -12.38 12.99 20.22
CA ILE A 347 -11.64 12.03 19.40
C ILE A 347 -11.23 12.59 18.03
N VAL A 348 -11.69 13.79 17.66
CA VAL A 348 -11.37 14.40 16.36
C VAL A 348 -11.47 15.93 16.46
N SER A 349 -10.45 16.63 16.00
CA SER A 349 -10.43 18.09 15.86
C SER A 349 -9.87 18.44 14.50
N ASP A 350 -10.71 18.95 13.60
CA ASP A 350 -10.32 19.36 12.25
C ASP A 350 -11.40 20.26 11.62
N THR A 351 -11.18 20.76 10.41
CA THR A 351 -12.21 21.44 9.61
C THR A 351 -12.55 20.60 8.38
N ALA A 352 -13.77 20.08 8.31
CA ALA A 352 -14.25 19.40 7.12
C ALA A 352 -14.52 20.40 6.00
N ILE A 353 -13.90 20.15 4.86
CA ILE A 353 -14.11 20.93 3.63
C ILE A 353 -15.12 20.28 2.71
N ASN A 354 -15.35 18.97 2.85
CA ASN A 354 -16.33 18.24 2.07
C ASN A 354 -16.75 16.92 2.72
N PHE A 355 -18.02 16.58 2.52
CA PHE A 355 -18.58 15.24 2.77
C PHE A 355 -18.84 14.58 1.43
N GLN A 356 -18.35 13.36 1.25
CA GLN A 356 -18.38 12.68 -0.04
C GLN A 356 -18.99 11.28 0.08
N LEU A 357 -19.90 10.94 -0.85
CA LEU A 357 -20.27 9.56 -1.14
C LEU A 357 -19.51 9.07 -2.36
N ALA A 358 -19.05 7.82 -2.32
CA ALA A 358 -18.24 7.23 -3.37
C ALA A 358 -18.85 5.91 -3.84
N PHE A 359 -19.20 5.83 -5.11
CA PHE A 359 -19.70 4.59 -5.72
C PHE A 359 -18.60 4.01 -6.57
N PHE A 360 -18.20 2.77 -6.31
CA PHE A 360 -17.05 2.18 -6.99
C PHE A 360 -17.34 0.82 -7.59
N TYR A 361 -16.61 0.53 -8.66
CA TYR A 361 -16.48 -0.76 -9.29
C TYR A 361 -15.01 -1.01 -9.62
N GLU A 362 -14.56 -2.23 -9.35
CA GLU A 362 -13.17 -2.63 -9.41
C GLU A 362 -13.05 -4.02 -10.01
N GLU A 363 -12.00 -4.22 -10.80
CA GLU A 363 -11.60 -5.51 -11.31
C GLU A 363 -10.10 -5.71 -11.13
N GLY A 364 -9.71 -6.96 -10.87
CA GLY A 364 -8.31 -7.32 -10.74
C GLY A 364 -8.04 -8.73 -11.22
N SER A 365 -6.80 -8.95 -11.62
CA SER A 365 -6.31 -10.22 -12.12
C SER A 365 -4.86 -10.45 -11.67
N ILE A 366 -4.55 -11.70 -11.36
CA ILE A 366 -3.20 -12.18 -11.08
C ILE A 366 -2.91 -13.37 -11.97
N ALA A 367 -1.71 -13.40 -12.52
CA ALA A 367 -1.23 -14.48 -13.35
C ALA A 367 0.27 -14.72 -13.17
N ASP A 368 0.73 -15.88 -13.65
CA ASP A 368 2.15 -16.24 -13.63
C ASP A 368 2.92 -15.57 -14.78
N THR A 369 2.23 -15.34 -15.90
CA THR A 369 2.78 -14.63 -17.07
C THR A 369 1.89 -13.46 -17.45
N ALA A 370 2.47 -12.45 -18.11
CA ALA A 370 1.73 -11.24 -18.48
C ALA A 370 0.63 -11.51 -19.54
N ASN A 371 0.82 -12.53 -20.38
CA ASN A 371 -0.15 -12.93 -21.41
C ASN A 371 -1.40 -13.58 -20.83
N ASP A 372 -1.32 -14.11 -19.61
CA ASP A 372 -2.42 -14.79 -18.95
C ASP A 372 -3.27 -13.86 -18.08
N LEU A 373 -2.89 -12.58 -17.97
CA LEU A 373 -3.68 -11.61 -17.25
C LEU A 373 -5.04 -11.41 -17.89
N TRP A 374 -6.04 -11.20 -17.03
CA TRP A 374 -7.45 -11.03 -17.39
C TRP A 374 -8.15 -12.31 -17.89
N ASN A 375 -7.44 -13.43 -18.05
CA ASN A 375 -8.09 -14.73 -18.29
C ASN A 375 -8.95 -15.14 -17.09
N GLU A 376 -8.49 -14.81 -15.88
CA GLU A 376 -9.22 -15.01 -14.63
C GLU A 376 -9.25 -13.67 -13.88
N MET A 377 -10.43 -13.21 -13.50
CA MET A 377 -10.62 -11.93 -12.82
C MET A 377 -11.59 -12.03 -11.65
N LYS A 378 -11.43 -11.12 -10.70
CA LYS A 378 -12.37 -10.88 -9.60
C LYS A 378 -12.84 -9.44 -9.65
N SER A 379 -14.02 -9.21 -9.11
CA SER A 379 -14.64 -7.88 -9.14
C SER A 379 -15.18 -7.50 -7.77
N SER A 380 -15.08 -6.22 -7.46
CA SER A 380 -15.56 -5.63 -6.20
C SER A 380 -16.38 -4.40 -6.54
N THR A 381 -17.55 -4.25 -5.91
CA THR A 381 -18.40 -3.06 -6.04
C THR A 381 -18.78 -2.56 -4.66
N GLY A 382 -19.02 -1.28 -4.50
CA GLY A 382 -19.44 -0.80 -3.20
C GLY A 382 -19.73 0.69 -3.11
N LEU A 383 -19.95 1.10 -1.86
CA LEU A 383 -20.24 2.46 -1.45
C LEU A 383 -19.24 2.89 -0.37
N GLY A 384 -18.74 4.11 -0.49
CA GLY A 384 -17.87 4.76 0.48
C GLY A 384 -18.48 6.04 1.02
N PHE A 385 -18.24 6.33 2.28
CA PHE A 385 -18.47 7.63 2.91
C PHE A 385 -17.13 8.23 3.32
N ARG A 386 -16.94 9.53 3.03
CA ARG A 386 -15.70 10.25 3.31
C ARG A 386 -15.94 11.61 3.90
N ILE A 387 -15.05 11.97 4.83
CA ILE A 387 -14.89 13.33 5.32
C ILE A 387 -13.51 13.79 4.85
N VAL A 388 -13.48 14.80 4.00
CA VAL A 388 -12.26 15.45 3.51
C VAL A 388 -12.02 16.68 4.38
N THR A 389 -10.80 16.88 4.85
CA THR A 389 -10.47 17.95 5.80
C THR A 389 -9.40 18.91 5.31
N THR A 390 -9.33 20.09 5.93
CA THR A 390 -8.31 21.11 5.65
C THR A 390 -6.90 20.62 5.93
N SER A 391 -6.71 19.74 6.93
CA SER A 391 -5.41 19.13 7.25
C SER A 391 -4.91 18.14 6.18
N GLN A 392 -5.61 18.04 5.04
CA GLN A 392 -5.36 17.10 3.94
C GLN A 392 -5.60 15.62 4.30
N PHE A 393 -6.40 15.34 5.33
CA PHE A 393 -6.83 13.99 5.67
C PHE A 393 -8.17 13.63 5.05
N VAL A 394 -8.35 12.32 4.83
CA VAL A 394 -9.60 11.74 4.33
C VAL A 394 -9.96 10.58 5.23
N TYR A 395 -10.99 10.77 6.05
CA TYR A 395 -11.56 9.70 6.86
C TYR A 395 -12.50 8.89 5.98
N ARG A 396 -12.21 7.60 5.78
CA ARG A 396 -12.91 6.76 4.82
C ARG A 396 -13.56 5.56 5.48
N ILE A 397 -14.84 5.36 5.20
CA ILE A 397 -15.60 4.15 5.51
C ILE A 397 -16.13 3.58 4.20
N ASP A 398 -15.70 2.39 3.81
CA ASP A 398 -16.20 1.69 2.62
C ASP A 398 -16.96 0.42 3.02
N PHE A 399 -18.09 0.19 2.35
CA PHE A 399 -18.81 -1.07 2.33
C PHE A 399 -18.69 -1.67 0.92
N ALA A 400 -17.99 -2.80 0.81
CA ALA A 400 -17.70 -3.46 -0.45
C ALA A 400 -18.37 -4.83 -0.52
N SER A 401 -18.78 -5.25 -1.71
CA SER A 401 -19.38 -6.54 -2.01
C SER A 401 -18.74 -7.14 -3.26
N GLY A 402 -18.48 -8.44 -3.23
CA GLY A 402 -17.89 -9.19 -4.34
C GLY A 402 -18.13 -10.69 -4.21
N GLN A 403 -17.38 -11.48 -4.99
CA GLN A 403 -17.60 -12.94 -5.06
C GLN A 403 -17.38 -13.68 -3.73
N GLU A 404 -16.61 -13.10 -2.80
CA GLU A 404 -16.32 -13.70 -1.49
C GLU A 404 -17.16 -13.12 -0.34
N GLY A 405 -18.16 -12.30 -0.65
CA GLY A 405 -19.07 -11.69 0.31
C GLY A 405 -18.84 -10.18 0.48
N ASN A 406 -19.15 -9.68 1.67
CA ASN A 406 -19.07 -8.26 1.99
C ASN A 406 -17.91 -7.98 2.95
N GLU A 407 -17.29 -6.81 2.77
CA GLU A 407 -16.24 -6.29 3.64
C GLU A 407 -16.57 -4.88 4.07
N PHE A 408 -16.21 -4.56 5.32
CA PHE A 408 -16.29 -3.22 5.89
C PHE A 408 -14.87 -2.71 6.13
N ILE A 409 -14.55 -1.56 5.58
CA ILE A 409 -13.21 -0.97 5.65
C ILE A 409 -13.30 0.39 6.30
N PHE A 410 -12.54 0.58 7.38
CA PHE A 410 -12.19 1.90 7.89
C PHE A 410 -10.73 2.20 7.52
N TRP A 411 -10.46 3.34 6.91
CA TRP A 411 -9.14 3.68 6.41
C TRP A 411 -8.91 5.20 6.39
N PHE A 412 -7.64 5.60 6.37
CA PHE A 412 -7.22 6.98 6.18
C PHE A 412 -6.64 7.14 4.78
N ASP A 413 -7.00 8.21 4.07
CA ASP A 413 -6.67 8.47 2.65
C ASP A 413 -7.58 7.76 1.62
N TYR A 414 -7.51 8.22 0.37
CA TYR A 414 -8.16 7.62 -0.79
C TYR A 414 -7.53 6.28 -1.19
N PRO A 415 -8.30 5.35 -1.80
CA PRO A 415 -7.79 4.04 -2.21
C PRO A 415 -6.67 4.14 -3.26
N TRP A 416 -6.63 5.24 -4.02
CA TRP A 416 -5.64 5.53 -5.06
C TRP A 416 -4.93 6.87 -4.82
N GLY A 417 -4.61 7.16 -3.55
CA GLY A 417 -3.93 8.37 -3.09
C GLY A 417 -2.52 8.55 -3.66
N ALA A 418 -1.90 9.69 -3.35
CA ALA A 418 -0.57 10.08 -3.86
C ALA A 418 0.57 9.32 -3.19
N VAL A 419 0.34 8.84 -1.97
CA VAL A 419 1.29 8.06 -1.17
C VAL A 419 0.84 6.60 -1.24
N GLN A 420 1.56 5.77 -2.00
CA GLN A 420 1.32 4.33 -2.12
C GLN A 420 2.60 3.54 -1.97
#